data_AF-A0A1S2NCS5-F1
#
_entry.id   AF-A0A1S2NCS5-F1
#
_cell.length_a   1.000
_cell.length_b   1.000
_cell.length_c   1.000
_cell.angle_alpha   90.00
_cell.angle_beta   90.00
_cell.angle_gamma   90.00
#
_symmetry.space_group_name_H-M   'P 1'
#
loop_
_entity.id
_entity.type
_entity.pdbx_description
1 polymer ?
#
loop_
_entity_poly.entity_id
_entity_poly.type
_entity_poly.pdbx_seq_one_letter_code
_entity_poly.pdbx_strand_id
1 'polypeptide(L)'
;MKTKIHSLLRPCESDTLVVILAPMNLPASQLPHYRNSEVINASKLLINPANSNFYLDCEAEVKELISSSLVVTQAKRLIICGSSMGGYGALLFGPQFEETVALFSYAPAFRLDHPYSRSALQMEIQHKGGAGSVTEGLTSTSADIHLFLPCFDHQDGANIADALALEGDYPNLAIHYLNCTHDINTHLPLPELVNSYLRTSRIPEDKIAPLRASLYDARIAASTYALYCREYGIAVDVEFEHYPTERTANWRYFYWKARNLAKMQKLWESIHNFIAAMEKGGHNVSEVQFCLANTYKDIGMIQAAVGHYREADRLSPNDPTILSAINNIIKQ
;
A
#
# COMPACT_ATOMS: atom_id res chain seq x y z
N MET A 1 -14.16 12.98 -28.36
CA MET A 1 -13.18 12.77 -27.28
C MET A 1 -13.72 11.67 -26.37
N LYS A 2 -12.90 10.67 -26.01
CA LYS A 2 -13.30 9.71 -24.97
C LYS A 2 -13.27 10.42 -23.62
N THR A 3 -14.32 10.26 -22.82
CA THR A 3 -14.38 10.81 -21.46
C THR A 3 -13.27 10.20 -20.61
N LYS A 4 -12.40 11.03 -20.04
CA LYS A 4 -11.29 10.56 -19.19
C LYS A 4 -11.69 10.27 -17.74
N ILE A 5 -12.85 10.74 -17.30
CA ILE A 5 -13.32 10.62 -15.92
C ILE A 5 -14.80 10.25 -15.90
N HIS A 6 -15.15 9.25 -15.10
CA HIS A 6 -16.52 9.03 -14.67
C HIS A 6 -16.72 9.67 -13.30
N SER A 7 -17.72 10.53 -13.17
CA SER A 7 -18.06 11.18 -11.90
C SER A 7 -19.53 11.00 -11.53
N LEU A 8 -19.81 11.07 -10.23
CA LEU A 8 -21.16 11.05 -9.68
C LEU A 8 -21.25 12.00 -8.50
N LEU A 9 -21.95 13.12 -8.70
CA LEU A 9 -22.30 14.06 -7.64
C LEU A 9 -23.66 13.68 -7.03
N ARG A 10 -23.74 13.68 -5.71
CA ARG A 10 -24.97 13.56 -4.92
C ARG A 10 -25.04 14.73 -3.95
N PRO A 11 -25.78 15.80 -4.30
CA PRO A 11 -25.98 16.94 -3.43
C PRO A 11 -26.75 16.55 -2.16
N CYS A 12 -26.48 17.25 -1.08
CA CYS A 12 -27.16 17.19 0.20
C CYS A 12 -27.19 18.61 0.79
N GLU A 13 -28.22 18.93 1.58
CA GLU A 13 -28.25 20.18 2.35
C GLU A 13 -27.24 20.09 3.50
N SER A 14 -25.98 20.33 3.18
CA SER A 14 -24.85 20.30 4.10
C SER A 14 -23.80 21.30 3.63
N ASP A 15 -23.06 21.87 4.58
CA ASP A 15 -21.93 22.75 4.30
C ASP A 15 -20.67 21.98 3.87
N THR A 16 -20.73 20.66 3.80
CA THR A 16 -19.57 19.80 3.55
C THR A 16 -19.73 18.98 2.28
N LEU A 17 -18.69 19.00 1.43
CA LEU A 17 -18.51 18.12 0.28
C LEU A 17 -17.46 17.06 0.61
N VAL A 18 -17.81 15.79 0.44
CA VAL A 18 -16.89 14.66 0.53
C VAL A 18 -16.57 14.18 -0.87
N VAL A 19 -15.31 14.31 -1.28
CA VAL A 19 -14.79 13.82 -2.55
C VAL A 19 -14.13 12.46 -2.31
N ILE A 20 -14.57 11.45 -3.04
CA ILE A 20 -14.04 10.09 -2.97
C ILE A 20 -13.35 9.76 -4.28
N LEU A 21 -12.06 9.46 -4.20
CA LEU A 21 -11.22 9.12 -5.34
C LEU A 21 -11.05 7.60 -5.43
N ALA A 22 -11.39 7.02 -6.57
CA ALA A 22 -11.36 5.59 -6.79
C ALA A 22 -9.92 5.02 -6.77
N PRO A 23 -9.73 3.79 -6.25
CA PRO A 23 -8.42 3.13 -6.17
C PRO A 23 -7.94 2.53 -7.51
N MET A 24 -8.84 2.37 -8.48
CA MET A 24 -8.56 1.86 -9.83
C MET A 24 -9.74 2.20 -10.74
N ASN A 25 -9.57 2.05 -12.06
CA ASN A 25 -10.69 2.09 -12.99
C ASN A 25 -11.65 0.92 -12.70
N LEU A 26 -12.72 1.21 -11.96
CA LEU A 26 -13.79 0.27 -11.69
C LEU A 26 -14.93 0.49 -12.70
N PRO A 27 -15.53 -0.58 -13.26
CA PRO A 27 -16.78 -0.47 -13.99
C PRO A 27 -17.81 0.31 -13.15
N ALA A 28 -18.63 1.16 -13.79
CA ALA A 28 -19.63 1.95 -13.07
C ALA A 28 -20.58 1.10 -12.19
N SER A 29 -20.80 -0.17 -12.56
CA SER A 29 -21.55 -1.19 -11.83
C SER A 29 -20.84 -1.79 -10.62
N GLN A 30 -19.51 -1.64 -10.51
CA GLN A 30 -18.66 -2.10 -9.40
C GLN A 30 -18.25 -0.98 -8.43
N LEU A 31 -18.73 0.24 -8.68
CA LEU A 31 -18.76 1.32 -7.69
C LEU A 31 -19.80 1.19 -6.54
N PRO A 32 -20.65 0.13 -6.34
CA PRO A 32 -21.65 0.09 -5.27
C PRO A 32 -21.11 0.30 -3.85
N HIS A 33 -19.90 -0.20 -3.55
CA HIS A 33 -19.25 0.03 -2.27
C HIS A 33 -18.99 1.52 -1.98
N TYR A 34 -18.87 2.33 -3.04
CA TYR A 34 -18.77 3.79 -3.00
C TYR A 34 -20.10 4.52 -3.26
N ARG A 35 -21.11 3.83 -3.84
CA ARG A 35 -22.47 4.38 -4.05
C ARG A 35 -23.33 4.29 -2.79
N ASN A 36 -23.17 3.23 -2.00
CA ASN A 36 -24.01 2.94 -0.83
C ASN A 36 -23.27 3.12 0.49
N SER A 37 -21.99 3.49 0.46
CA SER A 37 -21.30 3.97 1.65
C SER A 37 -22.02 5.20 2.19
N GLU A 38 -22.65 5.01 3.34
CA GLU A 38 -23.53 5.93 4.06
C GLU A 38 -22.75 7.11 4.64
N VAL A 39 -21.92 7.81 3.86
CA VAL A 39 -21.45 9.12 4.30
C VAL A 39 -22.71 9.98 4.46
N ILE A 40 -23.03 10.29 5.71
CA ILE A 40 -24.27 10.98 6.13
C ILE A 40 -24.01 12.47 6.26
N ASN A 41 -25.05 13.28 6.04
CA ASN A 41 -25.02 14.73 6.27
C ASN A 41 -23.91 15.47 5.50
N ALA A 42 -23.57 15.01 4.29
CA ALA A 42 -22.63 15.68 3.40
C ALA A 42 -23.02 15.46 1.94
N SER A 43 -22.72 16.46 1.11
CA SER A 43 -22.71 16.28 -0.34
C SER A 43 -21.56 15.35 -0.73
N LYS A 44 -21.72 14.58 -1.80
CA LYS A 44 -20.74 13.54 -2.17
C LYS A 44 -20.38 13.61 -3.64
N LEU A 45 -19.09 13.61 -3.95
CA LEU A 45 -18.58 13.52 -5.31
C LEU A 45 -17.68 12.29 -5.41
N LEU A 46 -18.10 11.31 -6.19
CA LEU A 46 -17.25 10.17 -6.56
C LEU A 46 -16.56 10.49 -7.89
N ILE A 47 -15.24 10.30 -7.94
CA ILE A 47 -14.42 10.48 -9.14
C ILE A 47 -13.67 9.18 -9.43
N ASN A 48 -13.85 8.67 -10.65
CA ASN A 48 -13.25 7.43 -11.13
C ASN A 48 -12.56 7.69 -12.49
N PRO A 49 -11.23 7.66 -12.56
CA PRO A 49 -10.52 7.91 -13.81
C PRO A 49 -10.70 6.72 -14.77
N ALA A 50 -10.73 7.01 -16.07
CA ALA A 50 -10.85 5.99 -17.12
C ALA A 50 -9.56 5.17 -17.27
N ASN A 51 -8.42 5.70 -16.82
CA ASN A 51 -7.12 5.07 -16.88
C ASN A 51 -6.56 4.90 -15.45
N SER A 52 -5.81 3.83 -15.22
CA SER A 52 -5.17 3.57 -13.93
C SER A 52 -3.75 4.18 -13.88
N ASN A 53 -3.66 5.47 -14.16
CA ASN A 53 -2.41 6.23 -14.26
C ASN A 53 -2.29 7.29 -13.14
N PHE A 54 -2.92 7.03 -11.99
CA PHE A 54 -2.80 7.90 -10.81
C PHE A 54 -3.24 9.35 -11.07
N TYR A 55 -4.30 9.52 -11.87
CA TYR A 55 -4.93 10.81 -12.20
C TYR A 55 -4.05 11.78 -13.01
N LEU A 56 -2.85 11.38 -13.44
CA LEU A 56 -1.89 12.28 -14.08
C LEU A 56 -2.36 12.86 -15.42
N ASP A 57 -3.14 12.11 -16.21
CA ASP A 57 -3.64 12.59 -17.52
C ASP A 57 -4.99 13.33 -17.44
N CYS A 58 -5.54 13.46 -16.22
CA CYS A 58 -6.86 14.02 -15.98
C CYS A 58 -6.90 15.01 -14.80
N GLU A 59 -5.75 15.55 -14.38
CA GLU A 59 -5.67 16.48 -13.24
C GLU A 59 -6.59 17.69 -13.39
N ALA A 60 -6.56 18.35 -14.54
CA ALA A 60 -7.34 19.56 -14.77
C ALA A 60 -8.85 19.27 -14.71
N GLU A 61 -9.27 18.15 -15.30
CA GLU A 61 -10.65 17.71 -15.28
C GLU A 61 -11.12 17.32 -13.86
N VAL A 62 -10.25 16.71 -13.03
CA VAL A 62 -10.56 16.45 -11.61
C VAL A 62 -10.74 17.75 -10.84
N LYS A 63 -9.83 18.72 -11.02
CA LYS A 63 -9.89 20.01 -10.32
C LYS A 63 -11.18 20.76 -10.65
N GLU A 64 -11.50 20.84 -11.94
CA GLU A 64 -12.73 21.47 -12.42
C GLU A 64 -14.00 20.81 -11.85
N LEU A 65 -14.01 19.47 -11.77
CA LEU A 65 -15.13 18.73 -11.18
C LEU A 65 -15.31 19.04 -9.69
N ILE A 66 -14.22 19.15 -8.92
CA ILE A 66 -14.28 19.50 -7.50
C ILE A 66 -14.77 20.94 -7.34
N SER A 67 -14.18 21.91 -8.06
CA SER A 67 -14.59 23.32 -8.03
C SER A 67 -16.05 23.51 -8.40
N SER A 68 -16.49 22.92 -9.52
CA SER A 68 -17.89 22.98 -9.94
C SER A 68 -18.83 22.34 -8.91
N SER A 69 -18.41 21.25 -8.27
CA SER A 69 -19.22 20.59 -7.23
C SER A 69 -19.33 21.41 -5.95
N LEU A 70 -18.27 22.12 -5.54
CA LEU A 70 -18.31 23.07 -4.42
C LEU A 70 -19.33 24.18 -4.69
N VAL A 71 -19.33 24.75 -5.91
CA VAL A 71 -20.31 25.78 -6.31
C VAL A 71 -21.74 25.23 -6.30
N VAL A 72 -21.97 24.07 -6.91
CA VAL A 72 -23.32 23.46 -6.99
C VAL A 72 -23.88 23.11 -5.61
N THR A 73 -23.02 22.63 -4.71
CA THR A 73 -23.42 22.19 -3.37
C THR A 73 -23.41 23.30 -2.33
N GLN A 74 -22.81 24.45 -2.66
CA GLN A 74 -22.53 25.55 -1.73
C GLN A 74 -21.74 25.10 -0.49
N ALA A 75 -20.99 24.01 -0.62
CA ALA A 75 -20.17 23.49 0.46
C ALA A 75 -19.03 24.47 0.77
N LYS A 76 -18.81 24.70 2.06
CA LYS A 76 -17.74 25.55 2.62
C LYS A 76 -16.58 24.72 3.16
N ARG A 77 -16.78 23.41 3.28
CA ARG A 77 -15.82 22.45 3.80
C ARG A 77 -15.66 21.32 2.80
N LEU A 78 -14.42 20.90 2.59
CA LEU A 78 -14.06 19.84 1.69
C LEU A 78 -13.29 18.76 2.44
N ILE A 79 -13.74 17.52 2.31
CA ILE A 79 -12.99 16.34 2.75
C ILE A 79 -12.66 15.54 1.50
N ILE A 80 -11.39 15.22 1.29
CA ILE A 80 -10.97 14.36 0.17
C ILE A 80 -10.44 13.05 0.72
N CYS A 81 -10.91 11.94 0.16
CA CYS A 81 -10.48 10.63 0.61
C CYS A 81 -10.32 9.62 -0.52
N GLY A 82 -9.48 8.62 -0.29
CA GLY A 82 -9.25 7.54 -1.24
C GLY A 82 -8.33 6.45 -0.70
N SER A 83 -8.17 5.40 -1.50
CA SER A 83 -7.28 4.28 -1.19
C SER A 83 -6.38 3.98 -2.38
N SER A 84 -5.14 3.53 -2.12
CA SER A 84 -4.17 3.20 -3.15
C SER A 84 -3.96 4.37 -4.12
N MET A 85 -4.25 4.19 -5.41
CA MET A 85 -4.28 5.26 -6.41
C MET A 85 -5.18 6.45 -6.01
N GLY A 86 -6.34 6.18 -5.42
CA GLY A 86 -7.24 7.22 -4.91
C GLY A 86 -6.68 7.95 -3.69
N GLY A 87 -5.89 7.24 -2.87
CA GLY A 87 -5.14 7.86 -1.76
C GLY A 87 -4.07 8.82 -2.28
N TYR A 88 -3.34 8.44 -3.33
CA TYR A 88 -2.43 9.34 -4.04
C TYR A 88 -3.18 10.56 -4.57
N GLY A 89 -4.32 10.36 -5.23
CA GLY A 89 -5.16 11.47 -5.70
C GLY A 89 -5.62 12.39 -4.57
N ALA A 90 -5.96 11.85 -3.39
CA ALA A 90 -6.39 12.66 -2.26
C ALA A 90 -5.26 13.57 -1.76
N LEU A 91 -4.03 13.06 -1.70
CA LEU A 91 -2.84 13.85 -1.37
C LEU A 91 -2.47 14.85 -2.48
N LEU A 92 -2.69 14.49 -3.74
CA LEU A 92 -2.43 15.35 -4.89
C LEU A 92 -3.37 16.55 -4.93
N PHE A 93 -4.69 16.32 -4.84
CA PHE A 93 -5.70 17.36 -5.04
C PHE A 93 -6.04 18.11 -3.76
N GLY A 94 -5.99 17.45 -2.60
CA GLY A 94 -6.37 18.02 -1.31
C GLY A 94 -5.79 19.40 -1.01
N PRO A 95 -4.46 19.55 -1.03
CA PRO A 95 -3.80 20.82 -0.75
C PRO A 95 -4.12 21.98 -1.71
N GLN A 96 -4.77 21.71 -2.85
CA GLN A 96 -5.03 22.70 -3.89
C GLN A 96 -6.34 23.49 -3.67
N PHE A 97 -7.11 23.15 -2.65
CA PHE A 97 -8.38 23.79 -2.32
C PHE A 97 -8.33 24.36 -0.90
N GLU A 98 -8.68 25.64 -0.75
CA GLU A 98 -8.71 26.32 0.54
C GLU A 98 -9.82 25.78 1.45
N GLU A 99 -10.88 25.21 0.86
CA GLU A 99 -11.99 24.59 1.57
C GLU A 99 -11.61 23.25 2.22
N THR A 100 -10.46 22.67 1.86
CA THR A 100 -10.02 21.36 2.37
C THR A 100 -9.78 21.44 3.87
N VAL A 101 -10.61 20.74 4.64
CA VAL A 101 -10.49 20.63 6.09
C VAL A 101 -9.84 19.32 6.53
N ALA A 102 -9.97 18.25 5.74
CA ALA A 102 -9.37 16.96 6.06
C ALA A 102 -9.08 16.09 4.82
N LEU A 103 -8.00 15.29 4.92
CA LEU A 103 -7.58 14.31 3.94
C LEU A 103 -7.49 12.92 4.58
N PHE A 104 -8.04 11.91 3.91
CA PHE A 104 -7.97 10.52 4.34
C PHE A 104 -7.39 9.65 3.24
N SER A 105 -6.18 9.15 3.45
CA SER A 105 -5.46 8.38 2.44
C SER A 105 -5.06 7.01 2.98
N TYR A 106 -5.66 5.97 2.40
CA TYR A 106 -5.35 4.57 2.70
C TYR A 106 -4.29 4.05 1.74
N ALA A 107 -3.17 3.56 2.25
CA ALA A 107 -2.05 3.03 1.47
C ALA A 107 -1.72 3.89 0.23
N PRO A 108 -1.59 5.25 0.37
CA PRO A 108 -1.29 6.08 -0.77
C PRO A 108 0.12 5.80 -1.28
N ALA A 109 0.30 5.92 -2.59
CA ALA A 109 1.64 6.22 -3.10
C ALA A 109 1.99 7.66 -2.71
N PHE A 110 3.23 7.92 -2.28
CA PHE A 110 3.76 9.29 -2.17
C PHE A 110 4.51 9.68 -3.44
N ARG A 111 5.18 8.69 -4.03
CA ARG A 111 5.90 8.79 -5.30
C ARG A 111 5.50 7.63 -6.19
N LEU A 112 5.38 7.90 -7.48
CA LEU A 112 4.98 6.88 -8.45
C LEU A 112 6.17 6.12 -9.04
N ASP A 113 7.39 6.62 -8.84
CA ASP A 113 8.63 6.12 -9.44
C ASP A 113 9.44 5.16 -8.55
N HIS A 114 8.88 4.77 -7.39
CA HIS A 114 9.51 3.80 -6.49
C HIS A 114 9.82 2.47 -7.21
N PRO A 115 11.07 1.99 -7.19
CA PRO A 115 11.43 0.74 -7.83
C PRO A 115 10.59 -0.46 -7.41
N TYR A 116 10.01 -1.13 -8.42
CA TYR A 116 9.12 -2.28 -8.24
C TYR A 116 7.90 -2.02 -7.37
N SER A 117 7.56 -0.76 -7.09
CA SER A 117 6.26 -0.44 -6.52
C SER A 117 5.16 -0.76 -7.53
N ARG A 118 3.95 -0.94 -7.02
CA ARG A 118 2.78 -1.21 -7.88
C ARG A 118 2.56 -0.08 -8.89
N SER A 119 2.78 1.18 -8.51
CA SER A 119 2.64 2.32 -9.42
C SER A 119 3.66 2.29 -10.55
N ALA A 120 4.94 2.02 -10.25
CA ALA A 120 6.00 1.99 -11.25
C ALA A 120 5.77 0.85 -12.26
N LEU A 121 5.40 -0.34 -11.76
CA LEU A 121 5.09 -1.50 -12.61
C LEU A 121 3.87 -1.27 -13.50
N GLN A 122 2.82 -0.65 -12.96
CA GLN A 122 1.57 -0.45 -13.67
C GLN A 122 1.65 0.64 -14.75
N MET A 123 2.45 1.68 -14.50
CA MET A 123 2.56 2.82 -15.40
C MET A 123 3.67 2.66 -16.45
N GLU A 124 4.38 1.52 -16.46
CA GLU A 124 5.60 1.33 -17.24
C GLU A 124 6.57 2.50 -17.09
N ILE A 125 6.58 3.15 -15.91
CA ILE A 125 7.50 4.25 -15.63
C ILE A 125 8.88 3.62 -15.54
N GLN A 126 9.60 3.60 -16.67
CA GLN A 126 11.05 3.52 -16.64
C GLN A 126 11.53 4.63 -15.71
N HIS A 127 12.44 4.31 -14.79
CA HIS A 127 13.09 5.19 -13.79
C HIS A 127 13.62 6.53 -14.33
N LYS A 128 12.73 7.38 -14.83
CA LYS A 128 12.98 8.70 -15.37
C LYS A 128 12.21 9.64 -14.45
N GLY A 129 12.90 10.07 -13.39
CA GLY A 129 12.36 10.78 -12.22
C GLY A 129 11.61 12.07 -12.55
N GLY A 130 10.37 11.93 -13.01
CA GLY A 130 9.49 13.04 -13.37
C GLY A 130 8.06 12.94 -12.84
N ALA A 131 7.72 11.88 -12.08
CA ALA A 131 6.47 11.90 -11.32
C ALA A 131 6.72 12.70 -10.03
N GLY A 132 6.12 13.89 -9.93
CA GLY A 132 6.24 14.74 -8.75
C GLY A 132 5.81 13.99 -7.48
N SER A 133 6.54 14.24 -6.39
CA SER A 133 6.15 13.79 -5.05
C SER A 133 4.94 14.59 -4.59
N VAL A 134 3.93 13.93 -4.01
CA VAL A 134 2.78 14.64 -3.41
C VAL A 134 3.12 15.27 -2.06
N THR A 135 4.34 15.05 -1.54
CA THR A 135 4.77 15.54 -0.22
C THR A 135 4.90 17.06 -0.15
N GLU A 136 5.26 17.73 -1.25
CA GLU A 136 5.43 19.19 -1.28
C GLU A 136 4.13 19.91 -0.90
N GLY A 137 3.00 19.46 -1.43
CA GLY A 137 1.68 20.02 -1.14
C GLY A 137 1.23 19.80 0.31
N LEU A 138 1.77 18.79 1.01
CA LEU A 138 1.42 18.53 2.41
C LEU A 138 1.94 19.63 3.35
N THR A 139 3.02 20.34 2.97
CA THR A 139 3.59 21.43 3.80
C THR A 139 2.73 22.70 3.77
N SER A 140 1.99 22.91 2.68
CA SER A 140 1.27 24.16 2.43
C SER A 140 -0.20 24.13 2.87
N THR A 141 -0.73 22.97 3.24
CA THR A 141 -2.14 22.83 3.62
C THR A 141 -2.34 22.95 5.13
N SER A 142 -3.45 23.60 5.52
CA SER A 142 -3.92 23.65 6.91
C SER A 142 -4.85 22.48 7.26
N ALA A 143 -5.17 21.61 6.30
CA ALA A 143 -6.07 20.48 6.50
C ALA A 143 -5.48 19.44 7.47
N ASP A 144 -6.35 18.74 8.20
CA ASP A 144 -5.96 17.53 8.94
C ASP A 144 -5.65 16.40 7.95
N ILE A 145 -4.46 15.81 8.04
CA ILE A 145 -4.01 14.76 7.10
C ILE A 145 -3.93 13.45 7.85
N HIS A 146 -4.76 12.48 7.45
CA HIS A 146 -4.77 11.14 8.03
C HIS A 146 -4.27 10.10 7.02
N LEU A 147 -3.08 9.58 7.27
CA LEU A 147 -2.45 8.53 6.48
C LEU A 147 -2.66 7.18 7.17
N PHE A 148 -3.13 6.18 6.45
CA PHE A 148 -3.33 4.82 6.97
C PHE A 148 -2.45 3.86 6.18
N LEU A 149 -1.44 3.28 6.81
CA LEU A 149 -0.38 2.55 6.13
C LEU A 149 -0.31 1.09 6.62
N PRO A 150 -0.44 0.10 5.73
CA PRO A 150 -0.47 -1.31 6.11
C PRO A 150 0.94 -1.89 6.20
N CYS A 151 1.36 -2.30 7.40
CA CYS A 151 2.72 -2.77 7.66
C CYS A 151 3.01 -4.19 7.16
N PHE A 152 1.99 -4.98 6.79
CA PHE A 152 2.19 -6.35 6.31
C PHE A 152 2.15 -6.46 4.78
N ASP A 153 2.12 -5.34 4.06
CA ASP A 153 2.30 -5.33 2.62
C ASP A 153 3.71 -4.93 2.20
N HIS A 154 4.39 -5.83 1.47
CA HIS A 154 5.69 -5.53 0.85
C HIS A 154 5.64 -4.42 -0.20
N GLN A 155 4.51 -4.24 -0.91
CA GLN A 155 4.38 -3.22 -1.95
C GLN A 155 4.25 -1.82 -1.34
N ASP A 156 3.74 -1.73 -0.11
CA ASP A 156 3.61 -0.47 0.62
C ASP A 156 4.82 -0.14 1.48
N GLY A 157 5.81 -1.03 1.59
CA GLY A 157 7.03 -0.74 2.34
C GLY A 157 7.76 0.53 1.84
N ALA A 158 7.67 0.82 0.53
CA ALA A 158 8.15 2.08 -0.04
C ALA A 158 7.39 3.29 0.51
N ASN A 159 6.05 3.20 0.55
CA ASN A 159 5.19 4.26 1.07
C ASN A 159 5.39 4.46 2.58
N ILE A 160 5.67 3.39 3.32
CA ILE A 160 6.01 3.46 4.74
C ILE A 160 7.38 4.12 4.94
N ALA A 161 8.37 3.82 4.09
CA ALA A 161 9.67 4.49 4.16
C ALA A 161 9.53 6.00 3.95
N ASP A 162 8.75 6.42 2.94
CA ASP A 162 8.47 7.84 2.71
C ASP A 162 7.73 8.46 3.91
N ALA A 163 6.72 7.77 4.45
CA ALA A 163 5.95 8.27 5.60
C ALA A 163 6.80 8.43 6.87
N LEU A 164 7.72 7.51 7.14
CA LEU A 164 8.67 7.62 8.25
C LEU A 164 9.57 8.86 8.10
N ALA A 165 9.92 9.23 6.87
CA ALA A 165 10.71 10.43 6.59
C ALA A 165 9.91 11.74 6.75
N LEU A 166 8.57 11.67 6.83
CA LEU A 166 7.70 12.82 7.08
C LEU A 166 7.40 13.02 8.58
N GLU A 167 7.74 12.06 9.46
CA GLU A 167 7.43 12.17 10.89
C GLU A 167 8.16 13.36 11.53
N GLY A 168 7.39 14.25 12.16
CA GLY A 168 7.91 15.40 12.90
C GLY A 168 7.94 16.72 12.11
N ASP A 169 7.79 16.67 10.79
CA ASP A 169 7.86 17.86 9.93
C ASP A 169 6.50 18.56 9.75
N TYR A 170 5.39 17.88 10.08
CA TYR A 170 4.04 18.33 9.74
C TYR A 170 3.10 18.28 10.95
N PRO A 171 2.64 19.43 11.49
CA PRO A 171 1.83 19.46 12.71
C PRO A 171 0.41 18.90 12.52
N ASN A 172 -0.12 18.91 11.30
CA ASN A 172 -1.47 18.41 10.99
C ASN A 172 -1.45 16.99 10.41
N LEU A 173 -0.29 16.33 10.40
CA LEU A 173 -0.12 14.99 9.84
C LEU A 173 -0.25 13.93 10.94
N ALA A 174 -1.25 13.08 10.82
CA ALA A 174 -1.43 11.87 11.61
C ALA A 174 -1.13 10.64 10.75
N ILE A 175 -0.09 9.90 11.13
CA ILE A 175 0.29 8.64 10.48
C ILE A 175 -0.20 7.47 11.32
N HIS A 176 -1.02 6.62 10.73
CA HIS A 176 -1.62 5.44 11.34
C HIS A 176 -1.03 4.19 10.70
N TYR A 177 -0.03 3.60 11.33
CA TYR A 177 0.50 2.30 10.93
C TYR A 177 -0.44 1.17 11.38
N LEU A 178 -0.76 0.25 10.48
CA LEU A 178 -1.77 -0.79 10.67
C LEU A 178 -1.22 -2.21 10.46
N ASN A 179 -1.58 -3.14 11.34
CA ASN A 179 -1.27 -4.57 11.29
C ASN A 179 -2.21 -5.30 10.32
N CYS A 180 -2.22 -4.87 9.06
CA CYS A 180 -3.01 -5.47 7.98
C CYS A 180 -2.25 -5.43 6.64
N THR A 181 -2.87 -6.01 5.61
CA THR A 181 -2.43 -5.93 4.21
C THR A 181 -2.99 -4.67 3.53
N HIS A 182 -2.69 -4.47 2.24
CA HIS A 182 -3.15 -3.31 1.44
C HIS A 182 -4.66 -3.02 1.51
N ASP A 183 -5.48 -4.06 1.71
CA ASP A 183 -6.94 -3.98 1.72
C ASP A 183 -7.51 -3.40 3.03
N ILE A 184 -7.01 -2.25 3.49
CA ILE A 184 -7.39 -1.62 4.77
C ILE A 184 -8.92 -1.51 4.91
N ASN A 185 -9.64 -1.25 3.82
CA ASN A 185 -11.09 -1.11 3.81
C ASN A 185 -11.87 -2.36 4.29
N THR A 186 -11.28 -3.56 4.26
CA THR A 186 -11.93 -4.76 4.81
C THR A 186 -11.91 -4.80 6.33
N HIS A 187 -11.00 -4.04 6.95
CA HIS A 187 -10.82 -3.97 8.40
C HIS A 187 -11.33 -2.66 8.98
N LEU A 188 -11.17 -1.57 8.23
CA LEU A 188 -11.52 -0.21 8.64
C LEU A 188 -12.21 0.52 7.48
N PRO A 189 -13.54 0.42 7.34
CA PRO A 189 -14.25 1.04 6.22
C PRO A 189 -14.08 2.56 6.22
N LEU A 190 -13.52 3.10 5.13
CA LEU A 190 -13.31 4.55 4.97
C LEU A 190 -14.57 5.41 5.25
N PRO A 191 -15.79 5.01 4.83
CA PRO A 191 -17.01 5.78 5.13
C PRO A 191 -17.29 5.93 6.62
N GLU A 192 -16.99 4.91 7.43
CA GLU A 192 -17.19 4.96 8.87
C GLU A 192 -16.25 5.97 9.53
N LEU A 193 -14.98 6.03 9.09
CA LEU A 193 -14.03 7.03 9.56
C LEU A 193 -14.46 8.44 9.20
N VAL A 194 -14.81 8.68 7.94
CA VAL A 194 -15.27 9.99 7.46
C VAL A 194 -16.51 10.43 8.24
N ASN A 195 -17.46 9.53 8.46
CA ASN A 195 -18.64 9.83 9.28
C ASN A 195 -18.32 10.16 10.73
N SER A 196 -17.37 9.45 11.34
CA SER A 196 -16.93 9.76 12.69
C SER A 196 -16.32 11.15 12.74
N TYR A 197 -15.42 11.46 11.79
CA TYR A 197 -14.77 12.76 11.69
C TYR A 197 -15.78 13.89 11.42
N LEU A 198 -16.76 13.69 10.53
CA LEU A 198 -17.83 14.67 10.30
C LEU A 198 -18.60 15.03 11.58
N ARG A 199 -18.76 14.07 12.50
CA ARG A 199 -19.48 14.28 13.77
C ARG A 199 -18.62 14.89 14.87
N THR A 200 -17.33 14.56 14.94
CA THR A 200 -16.49 14.86 16.11
C THR A 200 -15.21 15.62 15.80
N SER A 201 -14.90 15.83 14.51
CA SER A 201 -13.60 16.29 14.00
C SER A 201 -12.44 15.46 14.55
N ARG A 202 -12.68 14.17 14.83
CA ARG A 202 -11.71 13.24 15.37
C ARG A 202 -11.85 11.86 14.75
N ILE A 203 -10.71 11.20 14.66
CA ILE A 203 -10.63 9.81 14.26
C ILE A 203 -11.06 8.91 15.42
N PRO A 204 -11.90 7.88 15.18
CA PRO A 204 -12.38 6.98 16.22
C PRO A 204 -11.26 6.02 16.65
N GLU A 205 -10.59 6.36 17.75
CA GLU A 205 -9.48 5.59 18.30
C GLU A 205 -9.85 4.13 18.62
N ASP A 206 -11.09 3.87 19.03
CA ASP A 206 -11.62 2.52 19.29
C ASP A 206 -11.61 1.61 18.05
N LYS A 207 -11.68 2.21 16.85
CA LYS A 207 -11.63 1.48 15.57
C LYS A 207 -10.21 1.23 15.09
N ILE A 208 -9.27 2.12 15.41
CA ILE A 208 -7.88 2.03 14.97
C ILE A 208 -7.05 1.19 15.93
N ALA A 209 -7.25 1.33 17.24
CA ALA A 209 -6.45 0.68 18.26
C ALA A 209 -6.29 -0.85 18.05
N PRO A 210 -7.33 -1.62 17.65
CA PRO A 210 -7.19 -3.05 17.38
C PRO A 210 -6.28 -3.38 16.19
N LEU A 211 -6.12 -2.45 15.26
CA LEU A 211 -5.29 -2.58 14.06
C LEU A 211 -3.93 -1.91 14.22
N ARG A 212 -3.67 -1.14 15.29
CA ARG A 212 -2.46 -0.33 15.41
C ARG A 212 -1.21 -1.21 15.36
N ALA A 213 -0.36 -0.93 14.37
CA ALA A 213 1.00 -1.44 14.30
C ALA A 213 1.93 -0.55 15.13
N SER A 214 3.01 -1.15 15.63
CA SER A 214 4.05 -0.36 16.30
C SER A 214 4.92 0.37 15.28
N LEU A 215 5.64 1.41 15.73
CA LEU A 215 6.67 2.05 14.89
C LEU A 215 7.74 1.03 14.45
N TYR A 216 7.98 0.01 15.28
CA TYR A 216 8.87 -1.10 14.96
C TYR A 216 8.37 -1.92 13.76
N ASP A 217 7.07 -2.24 13.70
CA ASP A 217 6.46 -2.93 12.55
C ASP A 217 6.55 -2.09 11.27
N ALA A 218 6.38 -0.77 11.37
CA ALA A 218 6.52 0.16 10.25
C ALA A 218 7.95 0.13 9.69
N ARG A 219 8.98 0.24 10.55
CA ARG A 219 10.37 0.16 10.09
C ARG A 219 10.74 -1.20 9.49
N ILE A 220 10.13 -2.28 9.99
CA ILE A 220 10.27 -3.62 9.39
C ILE A 220 9.66 -3.66 7.99
N ALA A 221 8.48 -3.06 7.79
CA ALA A 221 7.85 -2.97 6.48
C ALA A 221 8.73 -2.19 5.49
N ALA A 222 9.27 -1.04 5.90
CA ALA A 222 10.24 -0.28 5.10
C ALA A 222 11.50 -1.09 4.77
N SER A 223 12.07 -1.79 5.76
CA SER A 223 13.23 -2.67 5.56
C SER A 223 12.93 -3.86 4.64
N THR A 224 11.69 -4.36 4.66
CA THR A 224 11.24 -5.44 3.77
C THR A 224 11.28 -4.98 2.32
N TYR A 225 10.82 -3.76 2.04
CA TYR A 225 10.95 -3.15 0.71
C TYR A 225 12.41 -2.96 0.30
N ALA A 226 13.26 -2.49 1.20
CA ALA A 226 14.69 -2.33 0.92
C ALA A 226 15.38 -3.66 0.54
N LEU A 227 15.07 -4.74 1.28
CA LEU A 227 15.55 -6.08 0.96
C LEU A 227 15.05 -6.57 -0.40
N TYR A 228 13.78 -6.30 -0.70
CA TYR A 228 13.19 -6.62 -1.99
C TYR A 228 13.90 -5.89 -3.14
N CYS A 229 14.14 -4.58 -3.05
CA CYS A 229 14.88 -3.84 -4.09
C CYS A 229 16.31 -4.38 -4.28
N ARG A 230 17.01 -4.71 -3.19
CA ARG A 230 18.35 -5.31 -3.24
C ARG A 230 18.36 -6.67 -3.95
N GLU A 231 17.29 -7.45 -3.84
CA GLU A 231 17.16 -8.71 -4.56
C GLU A 231 17.31 -8.51 -6.08
N TYR A 232 16.88 -7.37 -6.60
CA TYR A 232 16.95 -7.03 -8.00
C TYR A 232 18.08 -6.04 -8.34
N GLY A 233 19.05 -5.87 -7.43
CA GLY A 233 20.22 -5.02 -7.66
C GLY A 233 19.93 -3.53 -7.63
N ILE A 234 18.81 -3.11 -7.04
CA ILE A 234 18.45 -1.70 -6.93
C ILE A 234 18.80 -1.19 -5.53
N ALA A 235 19.59 -0.12 -5.47
CA ALA A 235 19.85 0.62 -4.25
C ALA A 235 18.65 1.52 -3.94
N VAL A 236 18.14 1.44 -2.73
CA VAL A 236 17.16 2.38 -2.18
C VAL A 236 17.72 2.98 -0.89
N ASP A 237 17.39 4.25 -0.65
CA ASP A 237 17.84 5.00 0.52
C ASP A 237 16.96 4.68 1.74
N VAL A 238 17.02 3.42 2.17
CA VAL A 238 16.33 2.94 3.36
C VAL A 238 17.35 2.17 4.18
N GLU A 239 17.62 2.68 5.39
CA GLU A 239 18.54 2.00 6.29
C GLU A 239 18.00 0.62 6.66
N PHE A 240 18.87 -0.38 6.46
CA PHE A 240 18.55 -1.75 6.82
C PHE A 240 18.97 -1.99 8.27
N GLU A 241 17.98 -1.98 9.16
CA GLU A 241 18.18 -2.39 10.55
C GLU A 241 18.02 -3.92 10.68
N HIS A 242 18.89 -4.55 11.49
CA HIS A 242 18.78 -5.98 11.79
C HIS A 242 17.77 -6.21 12.91
N TYR A 243 16.60 -6.74 12.55
CA TYR A 243 15.52 -6.99 13.50
C TYR A 243 15.48 -8.44 14.01
N PRO A 244 15.34 -8.67 15.32
CA PRO A 244 15.16 -10.01 15.90
C PRO A 244 13.82 -10.66 15.50
N THR A 245 13.82 -11.98 15.38
CA THR A 245 12.69 -12.79 14.89
C THR A 245 11.43 -12.73 15.76
N GLU A 246 11.59 -12.46 17.05
CA GLU A 246 10.51 -12.55 18.03
C GLU A 246 9.57 -11.33 18.04
N ARG A 247 9.94 -10.24 17.36
CA ARG A 247 9.27 -8.95 17.49
C ARG A 247 8.35 -8.58 16.34
N THR A 248 8.19 -9.43 15.32
CA THR A 248 7.25 -9.16 14.22
C THR A 248 6.55 -10.41 13.73
N ALA A 249 5.33 -10.23 13.21
CA ALA A 249 4.57 -11.25 12.49
C ALA A 249 4.73 -11.14 10.96
N ASN A 250 5.53 -10.20 10.46
CA ASN A 250 5.71 -10.00 9.03
C ASN A 250 6.62 -11.09 8.43
N TRP A 251 6.02 -12.18 7.92
CA TRP A 251 6.77 -13.27 7.28
C TRP A 251 7.58 -12.82 6.06
N ARG A 252 7.13 -11.78 5.35
CA ARG A 252 7.81 -11.27 4.14
C ARG A 252 9.16 -10.66 4.48
N TYR A 253 9.29 -10.01 5.63
CA TYR A 253 10.59 -9.53 6.12
C TYR A 253 11.59 -10.68 6.21
N PHE A 254 11.22 -11.77 6.89
CA PHE A 254 12.09 -12.93 7.07
C PHE A 254 12.39 -13.62 5.74
N TYR A 255 11.41 -13.72 4.85
CA TYR A 255 11.60 -14.27 3.52
C TYR A 255 12.64 -13.49 2.69
N TRP A 256 12.49 -12.16 2.59
CA TRP A 256 13.44 -11.34 1.82
C TRP A 256 14.82 -11.27 2.48
N LYS A 257 14.87 -11.27 3.82
CA LYS A 257 16.13 -11.37 4.57
C LYS A 257 16.84 -12.69 4.29
N ALA A 258 16.10 -13.80 4.27
CA ALA A 258 16.64 -15.12 3.95
C ALA A 258 17.25 -15.17 2.54
N ARG A 259 16.54 -14.62 1.53
CA ARG A 259 17.07 -14.55 0.15
C ARG A 259 18.35 -13.72 0.05
N ASN A 260 18.38 -12.57 0.71
CA ASN A 260 19.57 -11.73 0.74
C ASN A 260 20.77 -12.46 1.39
N LEU A 261 20.54 -13.15 2.50
CA LEU A 261 21.57 -13.97 3.17
C LEU A 261 22.06 -15.13 2.29
N ALA A 262 21.17 -15.79 1.55
CA ALA A 262 21.56 -16.86 0.62
C ALA A 262 22.51 -16.35 -0.47
N LYS A 263 22.23 -15.18 -1.05
CA LYS A 263 23.13 -14.54 -2.03
C LYS A 263 24.50 -14.20 -1.46
N MET A 264 24.57 -13.88 -0.18
CA MET A 264 25.82 -13.66 0.55
C MET A 264 26.52 -14.95 0.99
N GLN A 265 26.04 -16.13 0.58
CA GLN A 265 26.54 -17.45 0.99
C GLN A 265 26.43 -17.73 2.50
N LYS A 266 25.55 -17.01 3.21
CA LYS A 266 25.22 -17.25 4.62
C LYS A 266 24.04 -18.22 4.72
N LEU A 267 24.27 -19.46 4.28
CA LEU A 267 23.21 -20.43 4.00
C LEU A 267 22.47 -20.90 5.27
N TRP A 268 23.16 -21.05 6.40
CA TRP A 268 22.51 -21.45 7.66
C TRP A 268 21.62 -20.35 8.24
N GLU A 269 22.08 -19.10 8.20
CA GLU A 269 21.30 -17.94 8.61
C GLU A 269 20.12 -17.72 7.68
N SER A 270 20.29 -17.98 6.38
CA SER A 270 19.21 -17.98 5.41
C SER A 270 18.13 -19.00 5.77
N ILE A 271 18.50 -20.27 6.03
CA ILE A 271 17.57 -21.32 6.47
C ILE A 271 16.82 -20.90 7.73
N HIS A 272 17.51 -20.37 8.74
CA HIS A 272 16.87 -19.88 9.96
C HIS A 272 15.79 -18.83 9.68
N ASN A 273 16.06 -17.89 8.76
CA ASN A 273 15.08 -16.87 8.38
C ASN A 273 13.94 -17.44 7.51
N PHE A 274 14.17 -18.42 6.64
CA PHE A 274 13.08 -19.09 5.94
C PHE A 274 12.15 -19.84 6.91
N ILE A 275 12.71 -20.51 7.93
CA ILE A 275 11.92 -21.16 8.99
C ILE A 275 11.08 -20.12 9.74
N ALA A 276 11.68 -19.00 10.15
CA ALA A 276 10.94 -17.91 10.76
C ALA A 276 9.82 -17.38 9.85
N ALA A 277 10.07 -17.24 8.54
CA ALA A 277 9.03 -16.85 7.58
C ALA A 277 7.87 -17.86 7.57
N MET A 278 8.16 -19.17 7.57
CA MET A 278 7.13 -20.21 7.60
C MET A 278 6.28 -20.18 8.88
N GLU A 279 6.93 -20.04 10.03
CA GLU A 279 6.27 -19.94 11.36
C GLU A 279 5.33 -18.74 11.44
N LYS A 280 5.65 -17.63 10.75
CA LYS A 280 4.82 -16.42 10.71
C LYS A 280 3.78 -16.40 9.56
N GLY A 281 3.54 -17.54 8.92
CA GLY A 281 2.48 -17.70 7.91
C GLY A 281 2.96 -17.91 6.47
N GLY A 282 4.27 -17.82 6.22
CA GLY A 282 4.86 -18.09 4.90
C GLY A 282 4.81 -19.56 4.48
N HIS A 283 4.37 -20.49 5.33
CA HIS A 283 4.34 -21.93 5.04
C HIS A 283 3.39 -22.29 3.88
N ASN A 284 2.35 -21.48 3.63
CA ASN A 284 1.41 -21.67 2.52
C ASN A 284 1.83 -20.91 1.25
N VAL A 285 3.06 -20.41 1.18
CA VAL A 285 3.58 -19.67 0.02
C VAL A 285 4.57 -20.57 -0.73
N SER A 286 4.22 -20.97 -1.95
CA SER A 286 5.04 -21.88 -2.77
C SER A 286 6.47 -21.36 -2.94
N GLU A 287 6.65 -20.06 -3.16
CA GLU A 287 7.97 -19.44 -3.34
C GLU A 287 8.86 -19.57 -2.08
N VAL A 288 8.28 -19.46 -0.87
CA VAL A 288 9.03 -19.64 0.39
C VAL A 288 9.54 -21.07 0.49
N GLN A 289 8.69 -22.07 0.19
CA GLN A 289 9.05 -23.49 0.18
C GLN A 289 10.14 -23.78 -0.86
N PHE A 290 9.99 -23.24 -2.07
CA PHE A 290 10.93 -23.42 -3.17
C PHE A 290 12.31 -22.81 -2.87
N CYS A 291 12.36 -21.59 -2.32
CA CYS A 291 13.63 -20.96 -1.97
C CYS A 291 14.34 -21.69 -0.82
N LEU A 292 13.61 -22.11 0.22
CA LEU A 292 14.18 -22.93 1.29
C LEU A 292 14.73 -24.26 0.76
N ALA A 293 14.01 -24.92 -0.15
CA ALA A 293 14.48 -26.15 -0.79
C ALA A 293 15.80 -25.94 -1.55
N ASN A 294 15.94 -24.83 -2.28
CA ASN A 294 17.20 -24.48 -2.94
C ASN A 294 18.33 -24.29 -1.91
N THR A 295 18.09 -23.58 -0.81
CA THR A 295 19.12 -23.38 0.22
C THR A 295 19.53 -24.69 0.89
N TYR A 296 18.59 -25.61 1.17
CA TYR A 296 18.93 -26.94 1.67
C TYR A 296 19.73 -27.77 0.68
N LYS A 297 19.39 -27.70 -0.62
CA LYS A 297 20.14 -28.37 -1.69
C LYS A 297 21.59 -27.85 -1.72
N ASP A 298 21.78 -26.54 -1.62
CA ASP A 298 23.09 -25.90 -1.71
C ASP A 298 24.04 -26.29 -0.55
N ILE A 299 23.50 -26.67 0.62
CA ILE A 299 24.27 -27.22 1.74
C ILE A 299 24.33 -28.76 1.78
N GLY A 300 23.85 -29.43 0.73
CA GLY A 300 23.88 -30.90 0.61
C GLY A 300 22.81 -31.64 1.41
N MET A 301 21.81 -30.95 1.99
CA MET A 301 20.69 -31.57 2.70
C MET A 301 19.59 -32.01 1.72
N ILE A 302 19.93 -32.95 0.84
CA ILE A 302 19.10 -33.36 -0.30
C ILE A 302 17.70 -33.84 0.10
N GLN A 303 17.57 -34.65 1.15
CA GLN A 303 16.27 -35.17 1.58
C GLN A 303 15.34 -34.07 2.10
N ALA A 304 15.89 -33.09 2.83
CA ALA A 304 15.12 -31.93 3.28
C ALA A 304 14.67 -31.07 2.08
N ALA A 305 15.57 -30.83 1.12
CA ALA A 305 15.25 -30.10 -0.10
C ALA A 305 14.11 -30.77 -0.90
N VAL A 306 14.14 -32.10 -1.08
CA VAL A 306 13.07 -32.85 -1.77
C VAL A 306 11.72 -32.66 -1.06
N GLY A 307 11.69 -32.71 0.27
CA GLY A 307 10.47 -32.46 1.05
C GLY A 307 9.86 -31.10 0.76
N HIS A 308 10.67 -30.04 0.80
CA HIS A 308 10.21 -28.68 0.55
C HIS A 308 9.84 -28.42 -0.92
N TYR A 309 10.55 -29.01 -1.90
CA TYR A 309 10.13 -28.89 -3.30
C TYR A 309 8.76 -29.53 -3.57
N ARG A 310 8.48 -30.70 -2.97
CA ARG A 310 7.17 -31.34 -3.09
C ARG A 310 6.06 -30.49 -2.49
N GLU A 311 6.33 -29.82 -1.38
CA GLU A 311 5.37 -28.89 -0.79
C GLU A 311 5.17 -27.65 -1.67
N ALA A 312 6.24 -27.12 -2.28
CA ALA A 312 6.15 -26.04 -3.25
C ALA A 312 5.27 -26.42 -4.47
N ASP A 313 5.45 -27.64 -5.02
CA ASP A 313 4.63 -28.18 -6.12
C ASP A 313 3.18 -28.41 -5.67
N ARG A 314 2.94 -28.89 -4.45
CA ARG A 314 1.59 -29.02 -3.89
C ARG A 314 0.86 -27.67 -3.86
N LEU A 315 1.57 -26.60 -3.50
CA LEU A 315 1.02 -25.25 -3.42
C LEU A 315 0.87 -24.56 -4.79
N SER A 316 1.72 -24.91 -5.77
CA SER A 316 1.69 -24.37 -7.14
C SER A 316 1.89 -25.49 -8.15
N PRO A 317 0.84 -26.32 -8.37
CA PRO A 317 0.98 -27.53 -9.17
C PRO A 317 1.27 -27.21 -10.64
N ASN A 318 2.18 -27.99 -11.23
CA ASN A 318 2.64 -27.86 -12.62
C ASN A 318 3.51 -26.63 -12.90
N ASP A 319 4.11 -26.00 -11.87
CA ASP A 319 5.13 -24.99 -12.10
C ASP A 319 6.38 -25.63 -12.74
N PRO A 320 6.75 -25.25 -13.98
CA PRO A 320 7.86 -25.88 -14.68
C PRO A 320 9.21 -25.67 -13.98
N THR A 321 9.37 -24.57 -13.24
CA THR A 321 10.57 -24.25 -12.46
C THR A 321 10.71 -25.24 -11.31
N ILE A 322 9.62 -25.50 -10.58
CA ILE A 322 9.60 -26.42 -9.45
C ILE A 322 9.81 -27.86 -9.94
N LEU A 323 9.09 -28.28 -10.98
CA LEU A 323 9.23 -29.62 -11.57
C LEU A 323 10.65 -29.88 -12.09
N SER A 324 11.27 -28.90 -12.73
CA SER A 324 12.66 -28.99 -13.18
C SER A 324 13.62 -29.16 -11.99
N ALA A 325 13.44 -28.38 -10.92
CA ALA A 325 14.25 -28.50 -9.71
C ALA A 325 14.13 -29.88 -9.04
N ILE A 326 12.90 -30.42 -8.94
CA ILE A 326 12.63 -31.78 -8.42
C ILE A 326 13.35 -32.84 -9.27
N ASN A 327 13.21 -32.75 -10.60
CA ASN A 327 13.83 -33.72 -11.50
C ASN A 327 15.35 -33.68 -11.45
N ASN A 328 15.93 -32.49 -11.27
CA ASN A 328 17.38 -32.33 -11.16
C ASN A 328 17.91 -32.92 -9.85
N ILE A 329 17.22 -32.71 -8.73
CA ILE A 329 17.69 -33.18 -7.42
C ILE A 329 17.51 -34.70 -7.24
N ILE A 330 16.49 -35.31 -7.83
CA ILE A 330 16.27 -36.78 -7.74
C ILE A 330 17.31 -37.57 -8.55
N LYS A 331 17.94 -36.94 -9.55
CA LYS A 331 18.96 -37.59 -10.38
C LYS A 331 20.37 -37.60 -9.77
N GLN A 332 20.59 -36.90 -8.65
CA GLN A 332 21.88 -36.80 -7.95
C GLN A 332 22.01 -37.91 -6.89
#